data_AF-A0A3P3DWN0-F1
#
_entry.id   AF-A0A3P3DWN0-F1
#
_cell.length_a   1.000
_cell.length_b   1.000
_cell.length_c   1.000
_cell.angle_alpha   90.00
_cell.angle_beta   90.00
_cell.angle_gamma   90.00
#
_symmetry.space_group_name_H-M   'P 1'
#
loop_
_entity.id
_entity.type
_entity.pdbx_description
1 polymer ?
#
loop_
_entity_poly.entity_id
_entity_poly.type
_entity_poly.pdbx_seq_one_letter_code
_entity_poly.pdbx_strand_id
1 'polypeptide(L)'
;GAYIAAETRQIARQLGLSPVNTPVCSPQSNGIAESFVNTFKRDYVSRMDLADARTVMAQMAAAFEHFNEVHPHSALKMKSPREFRQHRAAHQRLAQIEQTLHCE
;
A
#
# COMPACT_ATOMS: atom_id res chain seq x y z
N GLY A 1 -23.72 2.20 -3.96
CA GLY A 1 -22.28 2.51 -4.11
C GLY A 1 -21.52 1.26 -4.51
N ALA A 2 -20.46 1.39 -5.29
CA ALA A 2 -19.72 0.23 -5.83
C ALA A 2 -19.29 -0.77 -4.73
N TYR A 3 -18.77 -0.30 -3.60
CA TYR A 3 -18.22 -1.18 -2.54
C TYR A 3 -19.25 -1.84 -1.62
N ILE A 4 -20.51 -1.42 -1.65
CA ILE A 4 -21.61 -2.03 -0.87
C ILE A 4 -22.48 -2.98 -1.71
N ALA A 5 -22.25 -3.01 -3.03
CA ALA A 5 -22.98 -3.87 -3.95
C ALA A 5 -22.84 -5.35 -3.54
N ALA A 6 -23.91 -6.13 -3.74
CA ALA A 6 -23.92 -7.54 -3.37
C ALA A 6 -22.80 -8.32 -4.10
N GLU A 7 -22.64 -8.07 -5.39
CA GLU A 7 -21.61 -8.66 -6.25
C GLU A 7 -20.20 -8.36 -5.73
N THR A 8 -19.90 -7.11 -5.39
CA THR A 8 -18.58 -6.72 -4.86
C THR A 8 -18.27 -7.39 -3.52
N ARG A 9 -19.26 -7.51 -2.63
CA ARG A 9 -19.09 -8.24 -1.35
C ARG A 9 -18.91 -9.75 -1.57
N GLN A 10 -19.55 -10.31 -2.58
CA GLN A 10 -19.39 -11.72 -2.93
C GLN A 10 -17.97 -11.99 -3.43
N ILE A 11 -17.45 -11.17 -4.34
CA ILE A 11 -16.07 -11.30 -4.85
C ILE A 11 -15.06 -11.19 -3.69
N ALA A 12 -15.22 -10.20 -2.81
CA ALA A 12 -14.33 -10.04 -1.65
C ALA A 12 -14.30 -11.31 -0.77
N ARG A 13 -15.46 -11.91 -0.49
CA ARG A 13 -15.54 -13.17 0.28
C ARG A 13 -14.91 -14.35 -0.46
N GLN A 14 -15.08 -14.44 -1.77
CA GLN A 14 -14.44 -15.47 -2.60
C GLN A 14 -12.90 -15.37 -2.57
N LEU A 15 -12.37 -14.15 -2.43
CA LEU A 15 -10.94 -13.90 -2.24
C LEU A 15 -10.45 -14.11 -0.78
N GLY A 16 -11.32 -14.58 0.12
CA GLY A 16 -11.00 -14.76 1.54
C GLY A 16 -10.96 -13.45 2.35
N LEU A 17 -11.48 -12.35 1.80
CA LEU A 17 -11.54 -11.05 2.48
C LEU A 17 -12.87 -10.88 3.21
N SER A 18 -12.82 -10.25 4.40
CA SER A 18 -14.01 -9.81 5.12
C SER A 18 -14.32 -8.36 4.76
N PRO A 19 -15.45 -8.05 4.07
CA PRO A 19 -15.80 -6.68 3.75
C PRO A 19 -16.16 -5.90 5.01
N VAL A 20 -15.39 -4.85 5.31
CA VAL A 20 -15.66 -3.92 6.41
C VAL A 20 -16.14 -2.60 5.82
N ASN A 21 -17.33 -2.15 6.25
CA ASN A 21 -17.84 -0.84 5.84
C ASN A 21 -17.50 0.19 6.92
N THR A 22 -16.70 1.18 6.55
CA THR A 22 -16.40 2.33 7.42
C THR A 22 -17.49 3.39 7.22
N PRO A 23 -17.96 4.07 8.28
CA PRO A 23 -18.89 5.19 8.13
C PRO A 23 -18.35 6.25 7.17
N VAL A 24 -19.25 6.87 6.40
CA VAL A 24 -18.91 7.99 5.53
C VAL A 24 -18.32 9.13 6.39
N CYS A 25 -17.21 9.72 5.93
CA CYS A 25 -16.47 10.74 6.66
C CYS A 25 -15.86 10.26 7.99
N SER A 26 -15.17 9.12 7.99
CA SER A 26 -14.27 8.71 9.09
C SER A 26 -12.80 8.98 8.70
N PRO A 27 -12.22 10.14 9.09
CA PRO A 27 -10.87 10.52 8.70
C PRO A 27 -9.81 9.53 9.17
N GLN A 28 -10.02 8.91 10.33
CA GLN A 28 -9.08 7.93 10.89
C GLN A 28 -9.07 6.63 10.08
N SER A 29 -10.22 6.19 9.58
CA SER A 29 -10.32 4.95 8.79
C SER A 29 -9.79 5.10 7.37
N ASN A 30 -9.89 6.29 6.78
CA ASN A 30 -9.43 6.54 5.40
C ASN A 30 -8.04 7.21 5.31
N GLY A 31 -7.49 7.70 6.42
CA GLY A 31 -6.27 8.52 6.44
C GLY A 31 -5.06 7.86 5.76
N ILE A 32 -4.93 6.54 5.80
CA ILE A 32 -3.85 5.82 5.10
C ILE A 32 -4.02 5.95 3.58
N ALA A 33 -5.22 5.68 3.07
CA ALA A 33 -5.51 5.77 1.63
C ALA A 33 -5.40 7.22 1.14
N GLU A 34 -5.92 8.17 1.91
CA GLU A 34 -5.84 9.60 1.61
C GLU A 34 -4.39 10.09 1.57
N SER A 35 -3.57 9.71 2.56
CA SER A 35 -2.14 10.05 2.60
C SER A 35 -1.36 9.47 1.42
N PHE A 36 -1.68 8.22 1.03
CA PHE A 36 -1.13 7.60 -0.18
C PHE A 36 -1.47 8.42 -1.43
N VAL A 37 -2.76 8.72 -1.66
CA VAL A 37 -3.19 9.47 -2.85
C VAL A 37 -2.58 10.87 -2.88
N ASN A 38 -2.53 11.57 -1.75
CA ASN A 38 -1.94 12.90 -1.66
C ASN A 38 -0.44 12.90 -1.99
N THR A 39 0.31 11.93 -1.45
CA THR A 39 1.73 11.77 -1.74
C THR A 39 1.96 11.41 -3.20
N PHE A 40 1.19 10.45 -3.72
CA PHE A 40 1.33 10.00 -5.10
C PHE A 40 1.02 11.13 -6.11
N LYS A 41 -0.06 11.87 -5.87
CA LYS A 41 -0.43 13.03 -6.71
C LYS A 41 0.64 14.12 -6.68
N ARG A 42 1.11 14.49 -5.49
CA ARG A 42 2.08 15.58 -5.31
C ARG A 42 3.44 15.26 -5.91
N ASP A 43 3.94 14.04 -5.74
CA ASP A 43 5.34 13.73 -6.04
C ASP A 43 5.54 13.03 -7.40
N TYR A 44 4.48 12.39 -7.93
CA TYR A 44 4.53 11.66 -9.20
C TYR A 44 3.62 12.28 -10.25
N VAL A 45 2.31 12.36 -9.98
CA VAL A 45 1.35 12.84 -11.00
C VAL A 45 1.66 14.28 -11.44
N SER A 46 2.11 15.14 -10.52
CA SER A 46 2.55 16.51 -10.83
C SER A 46 3.74 16.59 -11.81
N ARG A 47 4.46 15.48 -12.01
CA ARG A 47 5.63 15.37 -12.88
C ARG A 47 5.39 14.49 -14.12
N MET A 48 4.20 13.90 -14.23
CA MET A 48 3.82 13.09 -15.38
C MET A 48 3.34 13.97 -16.53
N ASP A 49 3.50 13.47 -17.75
CA ASP A 49 2.75 13.97 -18.90
C ASP A 49 1.27 13.55 -18.79
N LEU A 50 0.37 14.53 -18.76
CA LEU A 50 -1.07 14.36 -18.60
C LEU A 50 -1.86 14.59 -19.89
N ALA A 51 -1.21 14.55 -21.05
CA ALA A 51 -1.82 14.83 -22.35
C ALA A 51 -3.02 13.92 -22.67
N ASP A 52 -2.91 12.62 -22.40
CA ASP A 52 -3.97 11.66 -22.63
C ASP A 52 -3.86 10.42 -21.72
N ALA A 53 -4.94 9.65 -21.63
CA ALA A 53 -5.02 8.49 -20.75
C ALA A 53 -3.98 7.40 -21.06
N ARG A 54 -3.63 7.17 -22.33
CA ARG A 54 -2.62 6.17 -22.71
C ARG A 54 -1.25 6.59 -22.20
N THR A 55 -0.90 7.85 -22.39
CA THR A 55 0.37 8.44 -21.93
C THR A 55 0.48 8.40 -20.41
N VAL A 56 -0.59 8.73 -19.67
CA VAL A 56 -0.62 8.61 -18.20
C VAL A 56 -0.45 7.16 -17.75
N MET A 57 -1.18 6.22 -18.35
CA MET A 57 -1.12 4.80 -17.97
C MET A 57 0.25 4.19 -18.24
N ALA A 58 0.94 4.61 -19.31
CA ALA A 58 2.31 4.17 -19.61
C ALA A 58 3.33 4.62 -18.54
N GLN A 59 3.14 5.80 -17.95
CA GLN A 59 4.02 6.32 -16.90
C GLN A 59 3.69 5.75 -15.52
N MET A 60 2.44 5.31 -15.32
CA MET A 60 1.93 4.86 -14.02
C MET A 60 2.73 3.69 -13.44
N ALA A 61 3.12 2.72 -14.27
CA ALA A 61 3.89 1.55 -13.84
C ALA A 61 5.24 1.96 -13.23
N ALA A 62 5.98 2.85 -13.89
CA ALA A 62 7.27 3.34 -13.42
C ALA A 62 7.13 4.14 -12.11
N ALA A 63 6.07 4.95 -11.99
CA ALA A 63 5.79 5.69 -10.75
C ALA A 63 5.47 4.76 -9.58
N PHE A 64 4.69 3.70 -9.79
CA PHE A 64 4.43 2.70 -8.76
C PHE A 64 5.70 1.94 -8.34
N GLU A 65 6.56 1.60 -9.28
CA GLU A 65 7.81 0.91 -8.95
C GLU A 65 8.72 1.83 -8.13
N HIS A 66 8.90 3.08 -8.55
CA HIS A 66 9.69 4.05 -7.80
C HIS A 66 9.09 4.32 -6.40
N PHE A 67 7.76 4.42 -6.28
CA PHE A 67 7.10 4.54 -4.99
C PHE A 67 7.41 3.36 -4.07
N ASN A 68 7.39 2.14 -4.60
CA ASN A 68 7.58 0.93 -3.80
C ASN A 68 9.05 0.59 -3.51
N GLU A 69 9.98 1.02 -4.36
CA GLU A 69 11.40 0.64 -4.28
C GLU A 69 12.32 1.76 -3.77
N VAL A 70 12.01 3.02 -4.07
CA VAL A 70 12.96 4.13 -3.88
C VAL A 70 12.42 5.21 -2.94
N HIS A 71 11.12 5.49 -2.98
CA HIS A 71 10.54 6.61 -2.24
C HIS A 71 10.68 6.46 -0.72
N PRO A 72 11.30 7.42 -0.02
CA PRO A 72 11.45 7.32 1.43
C PRO A 72 10.17 7.71 2.16
N HIS A 73 9.73 6.88 3.10
CA HIS A 73 8.55 7.16 3.92
C HIS A 73 8.90 7.37 5.39
N SER A 74 8.50 8.51 5.97
CA SER A 74 8.76 8.83 7.39
C SER A 74 8.17 7.77 8.34
N ALA A 75 6.94 7.32 8.08
CA ALA A 75 6.30 6.24 8.84
C ALA A 75 7.05 4.89 8.77
N LEU A 76 7.90 4.70 7.74
CA LEU A 76 8.70 3.50 7.53
C LEU A 76 10.18 3.70 7.89
N LYS A 77 10.50 4.66 8.76
CA LYS A 77 11.88 5.02 9.14
C LYS A 77 12.74 5.38 7.93
N MET A 78 12.17 6.17 7.01
CA MET A 78 12.77 6.63 5.76
C MET A 78 13.16 5.52 4.77
N LYS A 79 12.60 4.32 4.92
CA LYS A 79 12.75 3.23 3.94
C LYS A 79 11.64 3.27 2.89
N SER A 80 11.89 2.65 1.75
CA SER A 80 10.85 2.33 0.79
C SER A 80 9.93 1.21 1.32
N PRO A 81 8.71 1.05 0.78
CA PRO A 81 7.81 -0.02 1.18
C PRO A 81 8.40 -1.42 1.03
N ARG A 82 9.16 -1.68 -0.04
CA ARG A 82 9.76 -3.01 -0.27
C ARG A 82 10.93 -3.25 0.69
N GLU A 83 11.80 -2.27 0.88
CA GLU A 83 12.88 -2.33 1.88
C GLU A 83 12.32 -2.58 3.29
N PHE A 84 11.26 -1.86 3.67
CA PHE A 84 10.63 -2.04 4.97
C PHE A 84 10.08 -3.45 5.16
N ARG A 85 9.40 -4.02 4.14
CA ARG A 85 8.90 -5.40 4.19
C ARG A 85 10.04 -6.42 4.31
N GLN A 86 11.13 -6.23 3.55
CA GLN A 86 12.30 -7.11 3.58
C GLN A 86 12.97 -7.09 4.95
N HIS A 87 13.21 -5.89 5.51
CA HIS A 87 13.73 -5.75 6.88
C HIS A 87 12.82 -6.41 7.90
N ARG A 88 11.51 -6.17 7.84
CA ARG A 88 10.57 -6.75 8.81
C ARG A 88 10.55 -8.28 8.74
N ALA A 89 10.58 -8.85 7.54
CA ALA A 89 10.67 -10.30 7.35
C ALA A 89 12.02 -10.89 7.83
N ALA A 90 13.13 -10.18 7.64
CA ALA A 90 14.43 -10.59 8.17
C ALA A 90 14.45 -10.58 9.71
N HIS A 91 13.95 -9.51 10.33
CA HIS A 91 13.84 -9.40 11.79
C HIS A 91 12.95 -10.50 12.38
N GLN A 92 11.82 -10.81 11.74
CA GLN A 92 10.95 -11.91 12.20
C GLN A 92 11.64 -13.27 12.14
N ARG A 93 12.41 -13.55 11.08
CA ARG A 93 13.18 -14.80 10.96
C ARG A 93 14.25 -14.92 12.04
N LEU A 94 14.99 -13.84 12.31
CA LEU A 94 16.01 -13.84 13.36
C LEU A 94 15.40 -14.08 14.74
N ALA A 95 14.30 -13.38 15.07
CA ALA A 95 13.59 -13.58 16.34
C ALA A 95 13.08 -15.02 16.50
N GLN A 96 12.63 -15.65 15.41
CA GLN A 96 12.19 -17.04 15.44
C GLN A 96 13.36 -18.01 15.68
N ILE A 97 14.53 -17.76 15.07
CA ILE A 97 15.75 -18.56 15.29
C ILE A 97 16.20 -18.45 16.76
N GLU A 98 16.26 -17.24 17.31
CA GLU A 98 16.62 -17.00 18.71
C GLU A 98 15.65 -17.71 19.67
N GLN A 99 14.34 -17.64 19.41
CA GLN A 99 13.35 -18.37 20.19
C GLN A 99 13.54 -19.89 20.13
N THR A 100 13.90 -20.43 18.95
CA THR A 100 14.10 -21.87 18.80
C THR A 100 15.35 -22.34 19.56
N LEU A 101 16.44 -21.57 19.51
CA LEU A 101 17.70 -21.84 20.21
C LEU A 101 17.57 -21.71 21.74
N HIS A 102 16.64 -20.91 22.24
CA HIS A 102 16.38 -20.72 23.67
C HIS A 102 15.35 -21.70 24.25
N CYS A 103 14.68 -22.50 23.43
CA CYS A 103 13.74 -23.54 23.85
C CYS A 103 14.35 -24.94 23.89
N GLU A 104 15.67 -25.08 23.69
CA GLU A 104 16.46 -26.32 23.86
C GLU A 104 17.24 -26.33 25.18
#